data_AF-A0A953X1W5-F1
#
_entry.id   AF-A0A953X1W5-F1
#
_cell.length_a   1.000
_cell.length_b   1.000
_cell.length_c   1.000
_cell.angle_alpha   90.00
_cell.angle_beta   90.00
_cell.angle_gamma   90.00
#
_symmetry.space_group_name_H-M   'P 1'
#
loop_
_entity.id
_entity.type
_entity.pdbx_description
1 polymer ?
#
loop_
_entity_poly.entity_id
_entity_poly.type
_entity_poly.pdbx_seq_one_letter_code
_entity_poly.pdbx_strand_id
1 'polypeptide(L)'
;MRFRGLTAWGAVIACLLISSCSALTGETEVGDADEFSIFDLVTECDLLAAHPEDNQRMADGVADDEIVPRLAIMACEDSLAEDPEDPRFAFQLGRALLAAKREQEAMTHLNSAAANNYAAAEAYIGDVYQFGLGTTADPEKALEHYKKAVDGKFEPAKGQVKQIEFDRKLYISRSIGQFYDEEYGKIRESSDILLRNYLFNFTNSLMDECDPFLTPGNLVNFYLYRYPPGKFSLDQEEDINVAIQTELGEHDASIFVERHGCEGPVAKRMFANMNRFFGDT
;
A
#
# COMPACT_ATOMS: atom_id res chain seq x y z
N MET A 1 -65.49 40.14 -35.35
CA MET A 1 -66.28 40.98 -36.28
C MET A 1 -65.37 41.49 -37.41
N ARG A 2 -65.93 41.85 -38.57
CA ARG A 2 -65.21 42.38 -39.75
C ARG A 2 -65.05 43.91 -39.68
N PHE A 3 -64.47 44.48 -40.74
CA PHE A 3 -64.20 45.92 -41.03
C PHE A 3 -62.92 46.46 -40.37
N ARG A 4 -61.87 46.94 -41.08
CA ARG A 4 -61.65 47.40 -42.48
C ARG A 4 -62.19 48.81 -42.80
N GLY A 5 -61.26 49.78 -42.88
CA GLY A 5 -61.32 51.09 -43.56
C GLY A 5 -59.86 51.57 -43.75
N LEU A 6 -59.37 52.02 -44.93
CA LEU A 6 -59.73 53.21 -45.74
C LEU A 6 -59.43 54.51 -44.93
N THR A 7 -58.75 55.58 -45.38
CA THR A 7 -58.23 56.10 -46.68
C THR A 7 -57.31 57.33 -46.38
N ALA A 8 -56.45 57.93 -47.24
CA ALA A 8 -55.98 57.70 -48.62
C ALA A 8 -54.80 58.66 -49.00
N TRP A 9 -53.98 58.27 -49.99
CA TRP A 9 -53.32 59.11 -51.04
C TRP A 9 -52.29 60.20 -50.67
N GLY A 10 -51.24 60.31 -51.52
CA GLY A 10 -50.34 61.49 -51.59
C GLY A 10 -48.92 61.17 -52.04
N ALA A 11 -48.62 61.28 -53.34
CA ALA A 11 -47.27 61.09 -53.89
C ALA A 11 -46.58 62.43 -54.20
N VAL A 12 -45.24 62.46 -54.20
CA VAL A 12 -44.37 63.00 -55.27
C VAL A 12 -42.88 62.80 -54.90
N ILE A 13 -42.05 62.65 -55.93
CA ILE A 13 -40.64 62.22 -55.90
C ILE A 13 -39.69 63.42 -56.05
N ALA A 14 -38.56 63.43 -55.32
CA ALA A 14 -37.32 64.09 -55.76
C ALA A 14 -36.08 63.43 -55.11
N CYS A 15 -35.05 63.17 -55.92
CA CYS A 15 -33.81 62.50 -55.50
C CYS A 15 -32.91 63.36 -54.61
N LEU A 16 -32.05 62.71 -53.81
CA LEU A 16 -30.59 62.76 -54.02
C LEU A 16 -29.85 61.69 -53.19
N LEU A 17 -28.71 61.25 -53.71
CA LEU A 17 -27.86 60.18 -53.16
C LEU A 17 -27.05 60.67 -51.95
N ILE A 18 -26.74 59.78 -51.00
CA ILE A 18 -25.37 59.45 -50.51
C ILE A 18 -25.44 58.63 -49.21
N SER A 19 -24.51 57.68 -49.08
CA SER A 19 -24.15 56.90 -47.88
C SER A 19 -25.21 55.96 -47.29
N SER A 20 -25.14 54.70 -47.74
CA SER A 20 -25.75 53.55 -47.09
C SER A 20 -25.09 53.27 -45.73
N CYS A 21 -25.60 53.90 -44.66
CA CYS A 21 -25.34 53.46 -43.29
C CYS A 21 -26.40 52.43 -42.89
N SER A 22 -26.27 51.20 -43.41
CA SER A 22 -27.04 50.07 -42.90
C SER A 22 -26.48 49.70 -41.54
N ALA A 23 -27.21 50.03 -40.48
CA ALA A 23 -26.97 49.45 -39.17
C ALA A 23 -27.27 47.95 -39.26
N LEU A 24 -26.23 47.14 -39.49
CA LEU A 24 -26.29 45.72 -39.14
C LEU A 24 -26.39 45.68 -37.62
N THR A 25 -27.57 45.34 -37.12
CA THR A 25 -27.68 44.63 -35.85
C THR A 25 -27.07 43.25 -36.06
N GLY A 26 -25.73 43.20 -36.03
CA GLY A 26 -25.02 41.95 -35.81
C GLY A 26 -25.32 41.54 -34.38
N GLU A 27 -26.32 40.67 -34.22
CA GLU A 27 -26.44 39.85 -33.03
C GLU A 27 -25.17 39.00 -33.00
N THR A 28 -24.22 39.41 -32.16
CA THR A 28 -23.04 38.62 -31.88
C THR A 28 -23.52 37.44 -31.06
N GLU A 29 -23.78 36.32 -31.73
CA GLU A 29 -23.60 35.00 -31.12
C GLU A 29 -22.11 34.88 -30.80
N VAL A 30 -21.73 35.47 -29.67
CA VAL A 30 -20.57 35.02 -28.90
C VAL A 30 -20.97 33.63 -28.43
N GLY A 31 -20.58 32.61 -29.18
CA GLY A 31 -20.62 31.26 -28.65
C GLY A 31 -19.74 31.27 -27.40
N ASP A 32 -20.33 30.94 -26.25
CA ASP A 32 -19.57 30.70 -25.04
C ASP A 32 -18.51 29.65 -25.38
N ALA A 33 -17.25 30.02 -25.22
CA ALA A 33 -16.16 29.05 -25.29
C ALA A 33 -16.30 28.18 -24.05
N ASP A 34 -16.76 26.95 -24.24
CA ASP A 34 -16.93 25.97 -23.17
C ASP A 34 -15.60 25.88 -22.39
N GLU A 35 -15.61 26.39 -21.15
CA GLU A 35 -14.40 26.60 -20.37
C GLU A 35 -13.99 25.26 -19.75
N PHE A 36 -13.28 24.46 -20.55
CA PHE A 36 -12.84 23.10 -20.22
C PHE A 36 -12.28 23.02 -18.81
N SER A 37 -13.01 22.32 -17.94
CA SER A 37 -12.74 22.24 -16.53
C SER A 37 -11.91 21.00 -16.22
N ILE A 38 -11.06 21.08 -15.19
CA ILE A 38 -10.36 19.89 -14.69
C ILE A 38 -11.33 18.83 -14.15
N PHE A 39 -12.56 19.22 -13.79
CA PHE A 39 -13.63 18.30 -13.41
C PHE A 39 -14.18 17.48 -14.58
N ASP A 40 -14.04 17.95 -15.82
CA ASP A 40 -14.49 17.22 -17.02
C ASP A 40 -13.54 16.06 -17.40
N LEU A 41 -12.36 15.99 -16.75
CA LEU A 41 -11.39 14.90 -16.87
C LEU A 41 -11.59 13.77 -15.84
N VAL A 42 -12.50 13.93 -14.89
CA VAL A 42 -12.79 12.93 -13.84
C VAL A 42 -13.81 11.93 -14.38
N THR A 43 -13.47 10.64 -14.39
CA THR A 43 -14.38 9.59 -14.88
C THR A 43 -15.03 8.80 -13.76
N GLU A 44 -16.02 7.98 -14.08
CA GLU A 44 -16.60 7.02 -13.13
C GLU A 44 -15.55 6.00 -12.64
N CYS A 45 -14.50 5.71 -13.42
CA CYS A 45 -13.38 4.86 -12.99
C CYS A 45 -12.63 5.51 -11.82
N ASP A 46 -12.31 6.81 -11.91
CA ASP A 46 -11.65 7.52 -10.80
C ASP A 46 -12.50 7.48 -9.53
N LEU A 47 -13.79 7.78 -9.65
CA LEU A 47 -14.74 7.83 -8.52
C LEU A 47 -14.95 6.48 -7.82
N LEU A 48 -14.72 5.36 -8.52
CA LEU A 48 -14.98 4.01 -8.01
C LEU A 48 -13.71 3.21 -7.70
N ALA A 49 -12.55 3.62 -8.21
CA ALA A 49 -11.32 2.83 -8.19
C ALA A 49 -10.01 3.63 -8.03
N ALA A 50 -10.03 4.96 -7.84
CA ALA A 50 -8.84 5.70 -7.42
C ALA A 50 -8.31 5.22 -6.05
N HIS A 51 -6.99 5.15 -5.87
CA HIS A 51 -6.38 4.77 -4.59
C HIS A 51 -6.18 6.01 -3.69
N PRO A 52 -6.53 6.00 -2.39
CA PRO A 52 -6.51 7.21 -1.54
C PRO A 52 -5.18 7.97 -1.46
N GLU A 53 -4.06 7.24 -1.51
CA GLU A 53 -2.70 7.78 -1.43
C GLU A 53 -1.96 7.78 -2.79
N ASP A 54 -2.65 7.50 -3.90
CA ASP A 54 -2.08 7.71 -5.23
C ASP A 54 -1.99 9.21 -5.53
N ASN A 55 -0.81 9.65 -5.96
CA ASN A 55 -0.50 11.05 -6.25
C ASN A 55 -0.93 11.50 -7.67
N GLN A 56 -1.40 10.55 -8.50
CA GLN A 56 -1.93 10.78 -9.85
C GLN A 56 -3.46 10.60 -9.93
N ARG A 57 -4.16 10.42 -8.79
CA ARG A 57 -5.63 10.31 -8.77
C ARG A 57 -6.31 11.61 -9.15
N MET A 58 -7.43 11.51 -9.88
CA MET A 58 -8.27 12.64 -10.27
C MET A 58 -9.54 12.80 -9.40
N ALA A 59 -9.83 11.83 -8.53
CA ALA A 59 -10.97 11.84 -7.61
C ALA A 59 -10.55 11.52 -6.16
N ASP A 60 -11.51 11.59 -5.24
CA ASP A 60 -11.38 10.96 -3.92
C ASP A 60 -11.21 9.44 -4.05
N GLY A 61 -10.26 8.89 -3.31
CA GLY A 61 -9.90 7.48 -3.42
C GLY A 61 -10.80 6.58 -2.59
N VAL A 62 -11.01 5.37 -3.10
CA VAL A 62 -11.78 4.29 -2.48
C VAL A 62 -10.79 3.28 -1.86
N ALA A 63 -10.98 2.92 -0.59
CA ALA A 63 -10.15 1.90 0.06
C ALA A 63 -10.35 0.51 -0.58
N ASP A 64 -9.35 -0.36 -0.55
CA ASP A 64 -9.39 -1.65 -1.27
C ASP A 64 -10.55 -2.57 -0.84
N ASP A 65 -10.97 -2.50 0.43
CA ASP A 65 -12.10 -3.22 0.99
C ASP A 65 -13.47 -2.56 0.72
N GLU A 66 -13.47 -1.30 0.27
CA GLU A 66 -14.68 -0.54 -0.11
C GLU A 66 -14.99 -0.59 -1.62
N ILE A 67 -14.07 -1.05 -2.46
CA ILE A 67 -14.27 -1.16 -3.92
C ILE A 67 -15.46 -2.08 -4.22
N VAL A 68 -16.49 -1.56 -4.90
CA VAL A 68 -17.59 -2.36 -5.44
C VAL A 68 -17.17 -2.94 -6.79
N PRO A 69 -16.67 -4.20 -6.88
CA PRO A 69 -15.76 -4.55 -7.97
C PRO A 69 -16.45 -4.55 -9.34
N ARG A 70 -17.71 -4.96 -9.40
CA ARG A 70 -18.48 -4.97 -10.64
C ARG A 70 -18.69 -3.57 -11.25
N LEU A 71 -18.93 -2.55 -10.42
CA LEU A 71 -19.16 -1.19 -10.92
C LEU A 71 -17.84 -0.56 -11.35
N ALA A 72 -16.81 -0.68 -10.50
CA ALA A 72 -15.46 -0.22 -10.78
C ALA A 72 -14.88 -0.83 -12.08
N ILE A 73 -14.99 -2.16 -12.25
CA ILE A 73 -14.54 -2.85 -13.46
C ILE A 73 -15.24 -2.29 -14.70
N MET A 74 -16.57 -2.17 -14.70
CA MET A 74 -17.31 -1.65 -15.86
C MET A 74 -16.87 -0.22 -16.22
N ALA A 75 -16.81 0.68 -15.24
CA ALA A 75 -16.43 2.07 -15.46
C ALA A 75 -14.98 2.22 -15.97
N CYS A 76 -14.07 1.36 -15.52
CA CYS A 76 -12.67 1.36 -15.97
C CYS A 76 -12.45 0.65 -17.31
N GLU A 77 -13.22 -0.41 -17.61
CA GLU A 77 -13.28 -1.02 -18.95
C GLU A 77 -13.80 -0.01 -19.98
N ASP A 78 -14.85 0.76 -19.65
CA ASP A 78 -15.37 1.84 -20.50
C ASP A 78 -14.36 2.99 -20.65
N SER A 79 -13.66 3.39 -19.58
CA SER A 79 -12.61 4.44 -19.65
C SER A 79 -11.42 4.04 -20.52
N LEU A 80 -10.98 2.78 -20.45
CA LEU A 80 -9.91 2.22 -21.30
C LEU A 80 -10.37 1.95 -22.75
N ALA A 81 -11.68 1.93 -23.04
CA ALA A 81 -12.16 1.86 -24.42
C ALA A 81 -11.97 3.20 -25.15
N GLU A 82 -12.04 4.32 -24.44
CA GLU A 82 -11.84 5.68 -24.96
C GLU A 82 -10.35 6.11 -24.90
N ASP A 83 -9.63 5.82 -23.81
CA ASP A 83 -8.18 6.04 -23.68
C ASP A 83 -7.43 4.77 -23.24
N PRO A 84 -7.05 3.88 -24.19
CA PRO A 84 -6.43 2.60 -23.89
C PRO A 84 -5.02 2.66 -23.29
N GLU A 85 -4.34 3.80 -23.40
CA GLU A 85 -2.94 3.96 -23.00
C GLU A 85 -2.79 4.75 -21.68
N ASP A 86 -3.88 5.25 -21.07
CA ASP A 86 -3.80 5.91 -19.76
C ASP A 86 -3.44 4.89 -18.65
N PRO A 87 -2.24 4.97 -18.07
CA PRO A 87 -1.80 4.02 -17.05
C PRO A 87 -2.60 4.12 -15.74
N ARG A 88 -3.27 5.26 -15.48
CA ARG A 88 -4.17 5.45 -14.35
C ARG A 88 -5.38 4.51 -14.46
N PHE A 89 -6.06 4.47 -15.61
CA PHE A 89 -7.21 3.59 -15.79
C PHE A 89 -6.80 2.11 -15.78
N ALA A 90 -5.64 1.77 -16.37
CA ALA A 90 -5.08 0.42 -16.27
C ALA A 90 -4.78 0.01 -14.81
N PHE A 91 -4.21 0.92 -14.00
CA PHE A 91 -3.99 0.69 -12.58
C PHE A 91 -5.31 0.52 -11.80
N GLN A 92 -6.26 1.45 -11.98
CA GLN A 92 -7.55 1.45 -11.30
C GLN A 92 -8.38 0.18 -11.65
N LEU A 93 -8.38 -0.25 -12.92
CA LEU A 93 -8.95 -1.55 -13.32
C LEU A 93 -8.23 -2.73 -12.65
N GLY A 94 -6.90 -2.67 -12.57
CA GLY A 94 -6.09 -3.66 -11.85
C GLY A 94 -6.52 -3.85 -10.40
N ARG A 95 -6.73 -2.77 -9.65
CA ARG A 95 -7.28 -2.80 -8.28
C ARG A 95 -8.66 -3.45 -8.22
N ALA A 96 -9.56 -3.02 -9.10
CA ALA A 96 -10.93 -3.53 -9.15
C ALA A 96 -11.00 -5.02 -9.50
N LEU A 97 -10.10 -5.51 -10.37
CA LEU A 97 -9.96 -6.93 -10.70
C LEU A 97 -9.38 -7.75 -9.52
N LEU A 98 -8.45 -7.22 -8.72
CA LEU A 98 -8.01 -7.87 -7.49
C LEU A 98 -9.15 -7.98 -6.47
N ALA A 99 -9.93 -6.92 -6.26
CA ALA A 99 -11.12 -6.95 -5.40
C ALA A 99 -12.18 -7.96 -5.89
N ALA A 100 -12.24 -8.21 -7.20
CA ALA A 100 -13.08 -9.24 -7.82
C ALA A 100 -12.49 -10.67 -7.80
N LYS A 101 -11.27 -10.88 -7.30
CA LYS A 101 -10.52 -12.15 -7.38
C LYS A 101 -10.36 -12.64 -8.84
N ARG A 102 -9.95 -11.72 -9.70
CA ARG A 102 -9.58 -11.91 -11.11
C ARG A 102 -8.08 -11.62 -11.28
N GLU A 103 -7.24 -12.26 -10.46
CA GLU A 103 -5.83 -11.88 -10.24
C GLU A 103 -4.99 -11.94 -11.51
N GLN A 104 -5.25 -12.92 -12.38
CA GLN A 104 -4.52 -13.07 -13.64
C GLN A 104 -4.81 -11.93 -14.63
N GLU A 105 -6.03 -11.40 -14.62
CA GLU A 105 -6.45 -10.26 -15.45
C GLU A 105 -5.95 -8.95 -14.82
N ALA A 106 -6.05 -8.82 -13.49
CA ALA A 106 -5.48 -7.70 -12.75
C ALA A 106 -3.98 -7.53 -13.07
N MET A 107 -3.22 -8.63 -13.04
CA MET A 107 -1.81 -8.62 -13.39
C MET A 107 -1.53 -8.14 -14.81
N THR A 108 -2.42 -8.39 -15.79
CA THR A 108 -2.25 -7.84 -17.14
C THR A 108 -2.32 -6.30 -17.13
N HIS A 109 -3.34 -5.73 -16.47
CA HIS A 109 -3.52 -4.28 -16.42
C HIS A 109 -2.50 -3.57 -15.51
N LEU A 110 -2.15 -4.17 -14.37
CA LEU A 110 -1.09 -3.66 -13.49
C LEU A 110 0.28 -3.63 -14.19
N ASN A 111 0.63 -4.66 -14.96
CA ASN A 111 1.87 -4.65 -15.75
C ASN A 111 1.85 -3.58 -16.87
N SER A 112 0.69 -3.33 -17.49
CA SER A 112 0.52 -2.24 -18.48
C SER A 112 0.73 -0.85 -17.86
N ALA A 113 0.17 -0.61 -16.67
CA ALA A 113 0.38 0.62 -15.92
C ALA A 113 1.85 0.77 -15.46
N ALA A 114 2.44 -0.29 -14.90
CA ALA A 114 3.84 -0.31 -14.46
C ALA A 114 4.84 -0.08 -15.61
N ALA A 115 4.58 -0.64 -16.81
CA ALA A 115 5.38 -0.39 -18.01
C ALA A 115 5.40 1.09 -18.45
N ASN A 116 4.36 1.84 -18.07
CA ASN A 116 4.25 3.29 -18.25
C ASN A 116 4.73 4.10 -17.01
N ASN A 117 5.47 3.47 -16.10
CA ASN A 117 6.04 4.03 -14.86
C ASN A 117 5.01 4.40 -13.79
N TYR A 118 3.83 3.77 -13.78
CA TYR A 118 2.83 4.04 -12.74
C TYR A 118 3.21 3.40 -11.40
N ALA A 119 3.79 4.21 -10.51
CA ALA A 119 4.40 3.76 -9.25
C ALA A 119 3.46 2.97 -8.32
N ALA A 120 2.17 3.31 -8.31
CA ALA A 120 1.19 2.57 -7.52
C ALA A 120 0.94 1.16 -8.07
N ALA A 121 1.01 0.95 -9.40
CA ALA A 121 0.84 -0.37 -10.00
C ALA A 121 1.99 -1.32 -9.65
N GLU A 122 3.22 -0.81 -9.57
CA GLU A 122 4.38 -1.56 -9.06
C GLU A 122 4.13 -2.06 -7.62
N ALA A 123 3.50 -1.27 -6.75
CA ALA A 123 3.18 -1.72 -5.39
C ALA A 123 2.19 -2.90 -5.38
N TYR A 124 1.12 -2.83 -6.17
CA TYR A 124 0.13 -3.92 -6.26
C TYR A 124 0.68 -5.18 -6.93
N ILE A 125 1.63 -5.06 -7.88
CA ILE A 125 2.39 -6.22 -8.36
C ILE A 125 3.24 -6.82 -7.22
N GLY A 126 3.82 -5.95 -6.38
CA GLY A 126 4.45 -6.33 -5.12
C GLY A 126 3.53 -7.15 -4.22
N ASP A 127 2.30 -6.68 -3.97
CA ASP A 127 1.31 -7.40 -3.15
C ASP A 127 0.89 -8.74 -3.77
N VAL A 128 0.72 -8.79 -5.09
CA VAL A 128 0.47 -10.05 -5.81
C VAL A 128 1.56 -11.09 -5.55
N TYR A 129 2.84 -10.70 -5.59
CA TYR A 129 3.93 -11.60 -5.24
C TYR A 129 4.06 -11.85 -3.74
N GLN A 130 3.81 -10.88 -2.87
CA GLN A 130 3.92 -11.03 -1.42
C GLN A 130 2.91 -12.05 -0.89
N PHE A 131 1.66 -12.00 -1.37
CA PHE A 131 0.56 -12.83 -0.88
C PHE A 131 0.24 -14.03 -1.78
N GLY A 132 0.87 -14.15 -2.96
CA GLY A 132 0.60 -15.24 -3.91
C GLY A 132 -0.77 -15.14 -4.57
N LEU A 133 -1.19 -13.93 -4.96
CA LEU A 133 -2.52 -13.68 -5.54
C LEU A 133 -2.55 -14.18 -6.99
N GLY A 134 -3.14 -15.36 -7.22
CA GLY A 134 -3.12 -16.02 -8.54
C GLY A 134 -1.74 -16.53 -8.97
N THR A 135 -0.75 -16.54 -8.06
CA THR A 135 0.64 -16.94 -8.32
C THR A 135 1.25 -17.59 -7.08
N THR A 136 2.49 -18.08 -7.16
CA THR A 136 3.24 -18.51 -5.97
C THR A 136 3.81 -17.29 -5.25
N ALA A 137 3.69 -17.25 -3.92
CA ALA A 137 4.27 -16.17 -3.12
C ALA A 137 5.81 -16.11 -3.27
N ASP A 138 6.33 -14.92 -3.49
CA ASP A 138 7.73 -14.62 -3.81
C ASP A 138 8.13 -13.26 -3.19
N PRO A 139 8.62 -13.24 -1.94
CA PRO A 139 8.95 -12.00 -1.24
C PRO A 139 10.17 -11.27 -1.84
N GLU A 140 11.02 -11.95 -2.61
CA GLU A 140 12.15 -11.32 -3.30
C GLU A 140 11.67 -10.49 -4.49
N LYS A 141 10.77 -11.03 -5.32
CA LYS A 141 10.09 -10.24 -6.36
C LYS A 141 9.22 -9.14 -5.77
N ALA A 142 8.48 -9.42 -4.70
CA ALA A 142 7.67 -8.42 -4.03
C ALA A 142 8.53 -7.20 -3.63
N LEU A 143 9.68 -7.44 -3.00
CA LEU A 143 10.64 -6.39 -2.63
C LEU A 143 11.20 -5.61 -3.82
N GLU A 144 11.46 -6.26 -4.95
CA GLU A 144 11.89 -5.57 -6.19
C GLU A 144 10.82 -4.58 -6.67
N HIS A 145 9.56 -5.02 -6.71
CA HIS A 145 8.42 -4.22 -7.15
C HIS A 145 8.09 -3.08 -6.18
N TYR A 146 8.07 -3.33 -4.86
CA TYR A 146 7.89 -2.25 -3.87
C TYR A 146 9.01 -1.21 -3.93
N LYS A 147 10.26 -1.60 -4.25
CA LYS A 147 11.35 -0.61 -4.44
C LYS A 147 11.11 0.28 -5.64
N LYS A 148 10.65 -0.26 -6.78
CA LYS A 148 10.25 0.55 -7.95
C LYS A 148 9.11 1.51 -7.61
N ALA A 149 8.12 1.06 -6.83
CA ALA A 149 7.04 1.91 -6.34
C ALA A 149 7.56 3.08 -5.47
N VAL A 150 8.50 2.80 -4.55
CA VAL A 150 9.14 3.83 -3.70
C VAL A 150 9.97 4.82 -4.53
N ASP A 151 10.75 4.35 -5.51
CA ASP A 151 11.52 5.20 -6.43
C ASP A 151 10.60 6.07 -7.30
N GLY A 152 9.44 5.52 -7.69
CA GLY A 152 8.33 6.21 -8.34
C GLY A 152 7.50 7.12 -7.40
N LYS A 153 7.89 7.27 -6.14
CA LYS A 153 7.25 8.13 -5.11
C LYS A 153 5.85 7.70 -4.67
N PHE A 154 5.52 6.42 -4.80
CA PHE A 154 4.36 5.84 -4.12
C PHE A 154 4.73 5.51 -2.68
N GLU A 155 4.50 6.49 -1.78
CA GLU A 155 4.87 6.44 -0.36
C GLU A 155 4.39 5.18 0.41
N PRO A 156 3.17 4.63 0.19
CA PRO A 156 2.68 3.47 0.93
C PRO A 156 3.58 2.23 0.81
N ALA A 157 4.24 2.04 -0.34
CA ALA A 157 5.16 0.92 -0.55
C ALA A 157 6.36 0.91 0.41
N LYS A 158 6.69 2.04 1.06
CA LYS A 158 7.73 2.08 2.12
C LYS A 158 7.36 1.22 3.32
N GLY A 159 6.08 1.03 3.62
CA GLY A 159 5.62 0.09 4.65
C GLY A 159 5.99 -1.35 4.28
N GLN A 160 5.66 -1.75 3.05
CA GLN A 160 5.90 -3.11 2.55
C GLN A 160 7.40 -3.44 2.45
N VAL A 161 8.24 -2.48 2.01
CA VAL A 161 9.71 -2.62 2.05
C VAL A 161 10.22 -2.87 3.48
N LYS A 162 9.72 -2.12 4.47
CA LYS A 162 10.13 -2.31 5.89
C LYS A 162 9.76 -3.71 6.40
N GLN A 163 8.59 -4.24 6.02
CA GLN A 163 8.14 -5.57 6.44
C GLN A 163 9.05 -6.69 5.92
N ILE A 164 9.54 -6.58 4.69
CA ILE A 164 10.37 -7.61 4.04
C ILE A 164 11.87 -7.45 4.39
N GLU A 165 12.37 -6.23 4.59
CA GLU A 165 13.78 -5.97 4.89
C GLU A 165 14.09 -5.95 6.39
N PHE A 166 14.74 -7.02 6.87
CA PHE A 166 15.35 -7.10 8.19
C PHE A 166 16.68 -6.30 8.26
N ASP A 167 16.72 -5.23 9.04
CA ASP A 167 17.96 -4.53 9.40
C ASP A 167 18.36 -4.79 10.86
N ARG A 168 19.46 -5.53 11.04
CA ARG A 168 20.06 -5.86 12.33
C ARG A 168 20.43 -4.63 13.19
N LYS A 169 20.55 -3.44 12.61
CA LYS A 169 20.94 -2.20 13.32
C LYS A 169 19.79 -1.53 14.07
N LEU A 170 18.56 -1.94 13.80
CA LEU A 170 17.37 -1.41 14.49
C LEU A 170 17.22 -1.97 15.90
N TYR A 171 17.83 -3.13 16.16
CA TYR A 171 17.74 -3.86 17.41
C TYR A 171 18.91 -3.51 18.33
N ILE A 172 18.63 -3.26 19.60
CA ILE A 172 19.61 -2.97 20.64
C ILE A 172 20.54 -4.17 20.85
N SER A 173 19.98 -5.39 20.83
CA SER A 173 20.79 -6.60 20.98
C SER A 173 21.24 -7.16 19.64
N ARG A 174 22.56 -7.28 19.46
CA ARG A 174 23.18 -7.99 18.34
C ARG A 174 22.66 -9.43 18.18
N SER A 175 22.18 -10.04 19.26
CA SER A 175 21.64 -11.39 19.25
C SER A 175 20.44 -11.56 18.31
N ILE A 176 19.60 -10.53 18.10
CA ILE A 176 18.46 -10.62 17.16
C ILE A 176 18.94 -10.85 15.73
N GLY A 177 19.99 -10.14 15.31
CA GLY A 177 20.64 -10.38 14.02
C GLY A 177 21.24 -11.79 13.92
N GLN A 178 21.83 -12.30 15.00
CA GLN A 178 22.37 -13.66 15.04
C GLN A 178 21.27 -14.73 14.99
N PHE A 179 20.10 -14.50 15.60
CA PHE A 179 18.94 -15.38 15.46
C PHE A 179 18.40 -15.40 14.04
N TYR A 180 18.32 -14.24 13.38
CA TYR A 180 17.87 -14.15 11.99
C TYR A 180 18.83 -14.83 10.99
N ASP A 181 20.14 -14.71 11.24
CA ASP A 181 21.21 -15.27 10.40
C ASP A 181 21.60 -16.73 10.76
N GLU A 182 20.95 -17.34 11.77
CA GLU A 182 21.24 -18.70 12.27
C GLU A 182 22.61 -18.89 12.95
N GLU A 183 23.21 -17.80 13.45
CA GLU A 183 24.54 -17.75 14.09
C GLU A 183 24.52 -18.06 15.60
N TYR A 184 23.83 -19.12 16.01
CA TYR A 184 23.49 -19.35 17.43
C TYR A 184 24.65 -19.79 18.35
N GLY A 185 25.79 -20.26 17.82
CA GLY A 185 26.79 -21.00 18.63
C GLY A 185 27.23 -20.26 19.91
N LYS A 186 27.55 -18.97 19.79
CA LYS A 186 27.94 -18.12 20.94
C LYS A 186 26.80 -17.89 21.93
N ILE A 187 25.55 -17.89 21.47
CA ILE A 187 24.35 -17.68 22.29
C ILE A 187 24.03 -18.94 23.10
N ARG A 188 24.20 -20.13 22.48
CA ARG A 188 23.98 -21.44 23.11
C ARG A 188 25.03 -21.73 24.21
N GLU A 189 26.28 -21.35 23.96
CA GLU A 189 27.39 -21.52 24.91
C GLU A 189 27.42 -20.47 26.04
N SER A 190 26.78 -19.31 25.84
CA SER A 190 26.82 -18.21 26.81
C SER A 190 26.14 -18.57 28.13
N SER A 191 26.85 -18.36 29.24
CA SER A 191 26.30 -18.40 30.60
C SER A 191 25.82 -17.04 31.10
N ASP A 192 25.80 -16.01 30.25
CA ASP A 192 25.37 -14.65 30.62
C ASP A 192 23.86 -14.60 30.88
N ILE A 193 23.49 -14.26 32.12
CA ILE A 193 22.10 -14.11 32.53
C ILE A 193 21.43 -12.90 31.88
N LEU A 194 22.17 -11.84 31.56
CA LEU A 194 21.65 -10.63 30.95
C LEU A 194 21.16 -10.93 29.52
N LEU A 195 22.01 -11.57 28.71
CA LEU A 195 21.64 -12.07 27.39
C LEU A 195 20.44 -13.02 27.43
N ARG A 196 20.41 -13.94 28.41
CA ARG A 196 19.31 -14.91 28.56
C ARG A 196 18.00 -14.24 28.94
N ASN A 197 18.02 -13.25 29.83
CA ASN A 197 16.83 -12.49 30.20
C ASN A 197 16.33 -11.63 29.04
N TYR A 198 17.23 -10.95 28.34
CA TYR A 198 16.90 -10.20 27.12
C TYR A 198 16.18 -11.09 26.09
N LEU A 199 16.79 -12.24 25.75
CA LEU A 199 16.22 -13.17 24.75
C LEU A 199 14.91 -13.81 25.22
N PHE A 200 14.79 -14.06 26.53
CA PHE A 200 13.56 -14.56 27.12
C PHE A 200 12.42 -13.57 26.92
N ASN A 201 12.58 -12.30 27.34
CA ASN A 201 11.51 -11.32 27.25
C ASN A 201 11.23 -10.89 25.79
N PHE A 202 12.24 -10.83 24.92
CA PHE A 202 12.03 -10.65 23.47
C PHE A 202 11.15 -11.76 22.89
N THR A 203 11.50 -13.03 23.14
CA THR A 203 10.73 -14.18 22.63
C THR A 203 9.34 -14.27 23.27
N ASN A 204 9.21 -13.95 24.56
CA ASN A 204 7.92 -13.96 25.25
C ASN A 204 6.98 -12.89 24.72
N SER A 205 7.47 -11.65 24.56
CA SER A 205 6.69 -10.54 23.97
C SER A 205 6.22 -10.88 22.56
N LEU A 206 7.07 -11.52 21.74
CA LEU A 206 6.66 -12.01 20.42
C LEU A 206 5.60 -13.11 20.48
N MET A 207 5.55 -13.94 21.53
CA MET A 207 4.49 -14.94 21.73
C MET A 207 3.21 -14.37 22.40
N ASP A 208 3.28 -13.17 22.96
CA ASP A 208 2.14 -12.46 23.55
C ASP A 208 1.48 -11.50 22.53
N GLU A 209 2.27 -10.84 21.67
CA GLU A 209 1.79 -9.97 20.58
C GLU A 209 1.35 -10.75 19.33
N CYS A 210 1.95 -11.92 19.07
CA CYS A 210 1.59 -12.83 17.97
C CYS A 210 1.04 -14.15 18.50
N ASP A 211 0.53 -15.01 17.61
CA ASP A 211 0.18 -16.39 17.98
C ASP A 211 1.44 -17.15 18.49
N PRO A 212 1.35 -17.92 19.59
CA PRO A 212 2.48 -18.68 20.14
C PRO A 212 3.11 -19.64 19.13
N PHE A 213 4.30 -19.29 18.65
CA PHE A 213 4.99 -20.01 17.58
C PHE A 213 5.92 -21.12 18.06
N LEU A 214 6.31 -21.17 19.34
CA LEU A 214 7.17 -22.25 19.86
C LEU A 214 6.39 -23.56 20.02
N THR A 215 6.95 -24.66 19.52
CA THR A 215 6.36 -25.99 19.77
C THR A 215 6.39 -26.35 21.26
N PRO A 216 5.48 -27.21 21.77
CA PRO A 216 5.41 -27.53 23.21
C PRO A 216 6.71 -28.07 23.83
N GLY A 217 7.54 -28.80 23.07
CA GLY A 217 8.86 -29.23 23.53
C GLY A 217 9.86 -28.07 23.60
N ASN A 218 9.86 -27.22 22.57
CA ASN A 218 10.72 -26.03 22.49
C ASN A 218 10.38 -25.01 23.59
N LEU A 219 9.11 -24.91 23.98
CA LEU A 219 8.67 -24.06 25.09
C LEU A 219 9.33 -24.47 26.42
N VAL A 220 9.44 -25.78 26.71
CA VAL A 220 10.16 -26.25 27.91
C VAL A 220 11.63 -25.86 27.84
N ASN A 221 12.29 -26.07 26.70
CA ASN A 221 13.69 -25.72 26.48
C ASN A 221 13.94 -24.20 26.55
N PHE A 222 12.98 -23.39 26.12
CA PHE A 222 12.99 -21.93 26.25
C PHE A 222 13.02 -21.48 27.72
N TYR A 223 12.14 -22.03 28.57
CA TYR A 223 12.20 -21.75 30.01
C TYR A 223 13.50 -22.29 30.65
N LEU A 224 13.99 -23.46 30.24
CA LEU A 224 15.28 -24.00 30.72
C LEU A 224 16.50 -23.18 30.26
N TYR A 225 16.41 -22.46 29.14
CA TYR A 225 17.45 -21.53 28.69
C TYR A 225 17.55 -20.32 29.63
N ARG A 226 16.39 -19.76 30.04
CA ARG A 226 16.32 -18.68 31.05
C ARG A 226 16.67 -19.16 32.47
N TYR A 227 16.25 -20.37 32.83
CA TYR A 227 16.38 -20.94 34.17
C TYR A 227 17.17 -22.27 34.14
N PRO A 228 18.49 -22.23 33.86
CA PRO A 228 19.32 -23.42 33.75
C PRO A 228 19.40 -24.21 35.08
N PRO A 229 19.06 -25.53 35.09
CA PRO A 229 19.12 -26.34 36.30
C PRO A 229 20.50 -26.32 36.97
N GLY A 230 20.53 -26.02 38.26
CA GLY A 230 21.75 -25.97 39.07
C GLY A 230 22.72 -24.82 38.75
N LYS A 231 22.32 -23.86 37.89
CA LYS A 231 23.11 -22.66 37.54
C LYS A 231 22.37 -21.34 37.78
N PHE A 232 21.05 -21.39 38.01
CA PHE A 232 20.20 -20.26 38.33
C PHE A 232 19.94 -20.14 39.85
N SER A 233 19.79 -18.93 40.35
CA SER A 233 19.43 -18.61 41.74
C SER A 233 18.53 -17.37 41.82
N LEU A 234 17.64 -17.32 42.80
CA LEU A 234 16.57 -16.30 42.90
C LEU A 234 17.09 -14.88 43.22
N ASP A 235 18.24 -14.76 43.90
CA ASP A 235 18.93 -13.49 44.16
C ASP A 235 19.34 -12.77 42.87
N GLN A 236 19.47 -13.51 41.77
CA GLN A 236 19.79 -12.93 40.47
C GLN A 236 18.62 -12.13 39.86
N GLU A 237 17.37 -12.39 40.26
CA GLU A 237 16.20 -11.62 39.81
C GLU A 237 16.10 -10.24 40.50
N GLU A 238 16.83 -10.03 41.60
CA GLU A 238 16.88 -8.73 42.30
C GLU A 238 17.90 -7.76 41.65
N ASP A 239 18.69 -8.20 40.67
CA ASP A 239 19.64 -7.35 39.95
C ASP A 239 18.92 -6.39 38.98
N ILE A 240 19.10 -5.09 39.20
CA ILE A 240 18.59 -4.03 38.33
C ILE A 240 19.00 -4.20 36.85
N ASN A 241 20.15 -4.83 36.58
CA ASN A 241 20.59 -5.12 35.22
C ASN A 241 19.69 -6.16 34.54
N VAL A 242 19.14 -7.12 35.28
CA VAL A 242 18.17 -8.10 34.74
C VAL A 242 16.89 -7.37 34.36
N ALA A 243 16.35 -6.51 35.24
CA ALA A 243 15.18 -5.68 34.93
C ALA A 243 15.40 -4.78 33.69
N ILE A 244 16.58 -4.17 33.55
CA ILE A 244 16.95 -3.41 32.33
C ILE A 244 16.88 -4.31 31.09
N GLN A 245 17.40 -5.55 31.14
CA GLN A 245 17.32 -6.46 29.99
C GLN A 245 15.89 -6.92 29.64
N THR A 246 14.96 -6.92 30.60
CA THR A 246 13.54 -7.16 30.33
C THR A 246 12.99 -6.08 29.40
N GLU A 247 13.08 -4.82 29.83
CA GLU A 247 12.63 -3.64 29.07
C GLU A 247 13.26 -3.56 27.66
N LEU A 248 14.55 -3.88 27.54
CA LEU A 248 15.23 -3.90 26.24
C LEU A 248 14.73 -5.02 25.32
N GLY A 249 14.40 -6.19 25.87
CA GLY A 249 13.85 -7.32 25.13
C GLY A 249 12.43 -7.05 24.63
N GLU A 250 11.58 -6.50 25.50
CA GLU A 250 10.22 -6.06 25.18
C GLU A 250 10.23 -4.95 24.11
N HIS A 251 11.13 -3.96 24.24
CA HIS A 251 11.27 -2.88 23.28
C HIS A 251 11.69 -3.35 21.88
N ASP A 252 12.72 -4.20 21.79
CA ASP A 252 13.17 -4.75 20.50
C ASP A 252 12.08 -5.65 19.87
N ALA A 253 11.27 -6.34 20.68
CA ALA A 253 10.15 -7.15 20.20
C ALA A 253 9.02 -6.29 19.62
N SER A 254 8.65 -5.21 20.30
CA SER A 254 7.66 -4.25 19.80
C SER A 254 8.10 -3.62 18.47
N ILE A 255 9.38 -3.22 18.35
CA ILE A 255 9.98 -2.76 17.08
C ILE A 255 9.90 -3.86 16.00
N PHE A 256 10.16 -5.12 16.37
CA PHE A 256 10.09 -6.24 15.43
C PHE A 256 8.68 -6.44 14.89
N VAL A 257 7.65 -6.42 15.74
CA VAL A 257 6.25 -6.61 15.35
C VAL A 257 5.70 -5.40 14.57
N GLU A 258 5.96 -4.17 15.03
CA GLU A 258 5.58 -2.94 14.31
C GLU A 258 6.13 -2.96 12.88
N ARG A 259 7.39 -3.39 12.73
CA ARG A 259 8.08 -3.38 11.44
C ARG A 259 7.69 -4.53 10.53
N HIS A 260 7.62 -5.75 11.04
CA HIS A 260 7.53 -6.98 10.24
C HIS A 260 6.16 -7.65 10.26
N GLY A 261 5.31 -7.33 11.24
CA GLY A 261 4.07 -8.05 11.54
C GLY A 261 4.32 -9.50 11.95
N CYS A 262 3.31 -10.15 12.52
CA CYS A 262 3.42 -11.57 12.90
C CYS A 262 3.49 -12.52 11.69
N GLU A 263 2.80 -12.15 10.60
CA GLU A 263 2.67 -12.99 9.40
C GLU A 263 3.70 -12.68 8.30
N GLY A 264 4.58 -11.69 8.49
CA GLY A 264 5.57 -11.31 7.51
C GLY A 264 6.66 -12.38 7.28
N PRO A 265 7.36 -12.35 6.14
CA PRO A 265 8.42 -13.32 5.82
C PRO A 265 9.58 -13.27 6.83
N VAL A 266 9.90 -12.07 7.35
CA VAL A 266 10.93 -11.88 8.37
C VAL A 266 10.53 -12.52 9.70
N ALA A 267 9.28 -12.34 10.15
CA ALA A 267 8.75 -12.96 11.35
C ALA A 267 8.68 -14.48 11.24
N LYS A 268 8.14 -15.01 10.15
CA LYS A 268 8.11 -16.46 9.87
C LYS A 268 9.51 -17.08 9.90
N ARG A 269 10.52 -16.40 9.35
CA ARG A 269 11.93 -16.84 9.46
C ARG A 269 12.44 -16.76 10.90
N MET A 270 12.23 -15.66 11.62
CA MET A 270 12.64 -15.50 13.02
C MET A 270 12.05 -16.58 13.93
N PHE A 271 10.74 -16.84 13.82
CA PHE A 271 10.03 -17.84 14.62
C PHE A 271 10.48 -19.27 14.30
N ALA A 272 10.75 -19.58 13.03
CA ALA A 272 11.33 -20.86 12.64
C ALA A 272 12.76 -21.03 13.21
N ASN A 273 13.56 -19.96 13.19
CA ASN A 273 14.92 -19.94 13.72
C ASN A 273 14.96 -20.11 15.25
N MET A 274 14.06 -19.44 15.98
CA MET A 274 13.86 -19.67 17.41
C MET A 274 13.46 -21.11 17.73
N ASN A 275 12.54 -21.69 16.94
CA ASN A 275 12.17 -23.10 17.10
C ASN A 275 13.35 -24.06 16.88
N ARG A 276 14.26 -23.78 15.93
CA ARG A 276 15.51 -24.55 15.77
C ARG A 276 16.42 -24.36 16.99
N PHE A 277 16.61 -23.11 17.40
CA PHE A 277 17.48 -22.77 18.53
C PHE A 277 17.10 -23.50 19.82
N PHE A 278 15.82 -23.49 20.18
CA PHE A 278 15.29 -24.15 21.37
C PHE A 278 14.98 -25.65 21.17
N GLY A 279 14.93 -26.16 19.94
CA GLY A 279 14.72 -27.58 19.64
C GLY A 279 16.01 -28.42 19.62
N ASP A 280 17.15 -27.79 19.29
CA ASP A 280 18.47 -28.42 19.33
C ASP A 280 19.01 -28.56 20.78
N THR A 281 18.59 -29.61 21.48
CA THR A 281 19.16 -30.01 22.80
C THR A 281 19.89 -31.35 22.73
#